data_AF-A0A2K5CTD7-F1
#
_entry.id   AF-A0A2K5CTD7-F1
#
_cell.length_a   1.000
_cell.length_b   1.000
_cell.length_c   1.000
_cell.angle_alpha   90.00
_cell.angle_beta   90.00
_cell.angle_gamma   90.00
#
_symmetry.space_group_name_H-M   'P 1'
#
loop_
_entity.id
_entity.type
_entity.pdbx_description
1 polymer ?
#
loop_
_entity_poly.entity_id
_entity_poly.type
_entity_poly.pdbx_seq_one_letter_code
_entity_poly.pdbx_strand_id
1 'polypeptide(L)'
;MATPVWPPVPRPETAVARTLLLGWVFAQVAGATGTTDTVAAYNLTWKSTNFKTILEWQPKPINHVYTVQISTKSGDWKNKCFHITDTECDLTDEIVKDVNQKYLARVLSYPAGDVGSASSAGEPLFVNSPEFTPYLDTNLGQPTIKSFEQVQTKLNVTVQDARTLVRINDTFLSLRDIFGKDLIYTLYYWRASSTGKKCSLSLELWYLWSSSLSSSWLYLYTSAERQEWGGAGRRTLR
;
A
#
# COMPACT_ATOMS: atom_id res chain seq x y z
N MET A 1 104.98 -23.97 15.24
CA MET A 1 103.68 -23.27 15.34
C MET A 1 103.23 -22.89 13.95
N ALA A 2 102.17 -23.51 13.46
CA ALA A 2 101.38 -23.03 12.32
C ALA A 2 100.01 -23.73 12.38
N THR A 3 98.99 -22.96 12.72
CA THR A 3 97.58 -23.36 12.86
C THR A 3 96.89 -23.39 11.49
N PRO A 4 96.01 -24.36 11.19
CA PRO A 4 95.22 -24.35 9.97
C PRO A 4 93.95 -23.49 10.12
N VAL A 5 93.65 -22.71 9.09
CA VAL A 5 92.48 -21.82 8.98
C VAL A 5 91.35 -22.58 8.26
N TRP A 6 90.17 -22.62 8.87
CA TRP A 6 88.94 -23.18 8.28
C TRP A 6 88.16 -22.10 7.52
N PRO A 7 87.39 -22.41 6.44
CA PRO A 7 86.60 -21.41 5.72
C PRO A 7 85.35 -20.97 6.51
N PRO A 8 84.86 -19.73 6.33
CA PRO A 8 83.61 -19.28 6.93
C PRO A 8 82.38 -19.93 6.27
N VAL A 9 81.44 -20.37 7.11
CA VAL A 9 80.09 -20.80 6.72
C VAL A 9 79.22 -19.55 6.42
N PRO A 10 78.41 -19.52 5.34
CA PRO A 10 77.48 -18.42 5.10
C PRO A 10 76.33 -18.43 6.10
N ARG A 11 76.05 -17.27 6.73
CA ARG A 11 74.87 -17.03 7.57
C ARG A 11 73.59 -17.08 6.71
N PRO A 12 72.52 -17.78 7.13
CA PRO A 12 71.24 -17.76 6.43
C PRO A 12 70.35 -16.63 6.98
N GLU A 13 70.71 -15.38 6.71
CA GLU A 13 69.89 -14.22 7.08
C GLU A 13 69.36 -13.50 5.84
N THR A 14 68.63 -14.23 4.97
CA THR A 14 67.95 -13.57 3.83
C THR A 14 66.75 -14.35 3.27
N ALA A 15 66.24 -15.33 4.01
CA ALA A 15 65.05 -16.09 3.59
C ALA A 15 63.78 -15.79 4.41
N VAL A 16 63.91 -15.15 5.58
CA VAL A 16 62.77 -14.95 6.51
C VAL A 16 61.98 -13.67 6.19
N ALA A 17 62.61 -12.65 5.58
CA ALA A 17 61.94 -11.38 5.31
C ALA A 17 60.98 -11.42 4.11
N ARG A 18 61.18 -12.33 3.14
CA ARG A 18 60.32 -12.41 1.93
C ARG A 18 59.06 -13.26 2.11
N THR A 19 59.03 -14.19 3.06
CA THR A 19 57.83 -14.98 3.39
C THR A 19 56.84 -14.22 4.27
N LEU A 20 57.30 -13.27 5.09
CA LEU A 20 56.42 -12.46 5.93
C LEU A 20 55.69 -11.35 5.15
N LEU A 21 56.28 -10.82 4.08
CA LEU A 21 55.64 -9.80 3.24
C LEU A 21 54.50 -10.38 2.37
N LEU A 22 54.62 -11.64 1.92
CA LEU A 22 53.54 -12.32 1.18
C LEU A 22 52.38 -12.73 2.11
N GLY A 23 52.65 -13.11 3.36
CA GLY A 23 51.62 -13.38 4.36
C GLY A 23 50.79 -12.15 4.74
N TRP A 24 51.38 -10.95 4.71
CA TRP A 24 50.67 -9.70 5.00
C TRP A 24 49.76 -9.27 3.84
N VAL A 25 50.18 -9.49 2.58
CA VAL A 25 49.35 -9.16 1.41
C VAL A 25 48.08 -10.03 1.36
N PHE A 26 48.14 -11.30 1.74
CA PHE A 26 46.95 -12.15 1.81
C PHE A 26 46.04 -11.85 3.02
N ALA A 27 46.58 -11.32 4.12
CA ALA A 27 45.77 -10.89 5.27
C ALA A 27 44.97 -9.60 5.00
N GLN A 28 45.34 -8.79 4.00
CA GLN A 28 44.63 -7.56 3.65
C GLN A 28 43.44 -7.78 2.69
N VAL A 29 43.23 -9.00 2.18
CA VAL A 29 42.13 -9.31 1.23
C VAL A 29 40.92 -9.97 1.91
N ALA A 30 41.02 -10.37 3.18
CA ALA A 30 39.91 -10.96 3.93
C ALA A 30 38.98 -9.91 4.62
N GLY A 31 39.00 -8.67 4.14
CA GLY A 31 38.27 -7.54 4.71
C GLY A 31 37.30 -6.86 3.76
N ALA A 32 36.81 -7.54 2.73
CA ALA A 32 35.57 -7.13 2.07
C ALA A 32 34.41 -7.69 2.88
N THR A 33 34.08 -7.04 4.01
CA THR A 33 32.72 -7.14 4.57
C THR A 33 31.79 -6.72 3.45
N GLY A 34 31.12 -7.70 2.83
CA GLY A 34 30.13 -7.41 1.80
C GLY A 34 29.21 -6.34 2.33
N THR A 35 29.20 -5.18 1.67
CA THR A 35 28.15 -4.19 1.83
C THR A 35 26.85 -4.95 1.71
N THR A 36 26.11 -5.08 2.80
CA THR A 36 24.78 -5.67 2.75
C THR A 36 23.99 -4.77 1.82
N ASP A 37 23.67 -5.26 0.62
CA ASP A 37 22.87 -4.61 -0.44
C ASP A 37 21.41 -4.39 0.00
N THR A 38 21.19 -4.12 1.29
CA THR A 38 19.91 -3.70 1.84
C THR A 38 19.63 -2.28 1.42
N VAL A 39 18.65 -2.13 0.55
CA VAL A 39 18.16 -0.83 0.08
C VAL A 39 16.84 -0.54 0.79
N ALA A 40 16.66 0.70 1.21
CA ALA A 40 15.39 1.14 1.79
C ALA A 40 14.29 1.15 0.73
N ALA A 41 13.07 0.79 1.12
CA ALA A 41 11.91 0.92 0.26
C ALA A 41 11.64 2.39 -0.13
N TYR A 42 11.05 2.63 -1.29
CA TYR A 42 10.67 3.96 -1.77
C TYR A 42 9.36 3.92 -2.58
N ASN A 43 8.80 5.09 -2.88
CA ASN A 43 7.51 5.24 -3.58
C ASN A 43 6.34 4.50 -2.90
N LEU A 44 6.31 4.54 -1.56
CA LEU A 44 5.22 3.96 -0.78
C LEU A 44 3.89 4.61 -1.17
N THR A 45 2.94 3.80 -1.62
CA THR A 45 1.66 4.26 -2.16
C THR A 45 0.51 3.46 -1.57
N TRP A 46 -0.53 4.15 -1.12
CA TRP A 46 -1.77 3.51 -0.66
C TRP A 46 -2.68 3.20 -1.84
N LYS A 47 -3.13 1.95 -1.94
CA LYS A 47 -4.21 1.52 -2.83
C LYS A 47 -5.41 1.13 -1.98
N SER A 48 -6.43 1.98 -1.99
CA SER A 48 -7.64 1.74 -1.19
C SER A 48 -8.91 1.93 -1.99
N THR A 49 -9.77 0.90 -1.99
CA THR A 49 -11.11 0.94 -2.58
C THR A 49 -12.10 0.23 -1.66
N ASN A 50 -13.19 0.89 -1.30
CA ASN A 50 -14.21 0.37 -0.37
C ASN A 50 -13.59 -0.21 0.92
N PHE A 51 -12.59 0.49 1.48
CA PHE A 51 -11.82 0.08 2.66
C PHE A 51 -10.98 -1.20 2.51
N LYS A 52 -10.90 -1.82 1.33
CA LYS A 52 -9.82 -2.78 1.05
C LYS A 52 -8.56 -1.97 0.78
N THR A 53 -7.54 -2.08 1.63
CA THR A 53 -6.38 -1.19 1.63
C THR A 53 -5.08 -1.98 1.60
N ILE A 54 -4.30 -1.77 0.55
CA ILE A 54 -2.99 -2.38 0.30
C ILE A 54 -1.96 -1.25 0.21
N LEU A 55 -0.84 -1.41 0.91
CA LEU A 55 0.32 -0.55 0.75
C LEU A 55 1.25 -1.17 -0.28
N GLU A 56 1.66 -0.43 -1.31
CA GLU A 56 2.61 -0.85 -2.34
C GLU A 56 3.90 -0.03 -2.25
N TRP A 57 5.04 -0.61 -2.62
CA TRP A 57 6.32 0.10 -2.66
C TRP A 57 7.27 -0.48 -3.72
N GLN A 58 8.47 0.10 -3.80
CA GLN A 58 9.61 -0.36 -4.58
C GLN A 58 10.86 -0.39 -3.69
N PRO A 59 11.98 -1.01 -4.12
CA PRO A 59 12.14 -1.87 -5.28
C PRO A 59 11.64 -3.30 -4.99
N LYS A 60 11.68 -4.17 -6.02
CA LYS A 60 11.67 -5.61 -5.76
C LYS A 60 12.95 -5.98 -5.02
N PRO A 61 12.86 -6.79 -3.95
CA PRO A 61 14.03 -7.03 -3.12
C PRO A 61 15.06 -7.90 -3.83
N ILE A 62 16.35 -7.56 -3.65
CA ILE A 62 17.51 -8.36 -4.04
C ILE A 62 18.36 -8.50 -2.78
N ASN A 63 18.54 -9.73 -2.29
CA ASN A 63 19.29 -10.04 -1.06
C ASN A 63 18.79 -9.33 0.22
N HIS A 64 17.51 -8.93 0.26
CA HIS A 64 16.86 -8.39 1.44
C HIS A 64 15.37 -8.78 1.48
N VAL A 65 14.70 -8.52 2.59
CA VAL A 65 13.26 -8.78 2.81
C VAL A 65 12.64 -7.60 3.54
N TYR A 66 11.32 -7.49 3.47
CA TYR A 66 10.57 -6.40 4.09
C TYR A 66 9.69 -6.85 5.25
N THR A 67 9.53 -5.98 6.23
CA THR A 67 8.43 -6.05 7.21
C THR A 67 7.70 -4.72 7.23
N VAL A 68 6.38 -4.73 7.25
CA VAL A 68 5.58 -3.52 7.34
C VAL A 68 5.19 -3.27 8.79
N GLN A 69 5.22 -2.02 9.20
CA GLN A 69 4.62 -1.58 10.45
C GLN A 69 3.53 -0.56 10.16
N ILE A 70 2.46 -0.60 10.94
CA ILE A 70 1.38 0.38 10.89
C ILE A 70 1.04 0.85 12.29
N SER A 71 0.75 2.14 12.44
CA SER A 71 0.26 2.74 13.67
C SER A 71 -0.78 3.80 13.36
N THR A 72 -1.59 4.13 14.37
CA THR A 72 -2.29 5.41 14.40
C THR A 72 -1.36 6.48 14.98
N LYS A 73 -1.70 7.76 14.82
CA LYS A 73 -0.86 8.89 15.28
C LYS A 73 -0.35 8.78 16.74
N SER A 74 -1.10 8.13 17.61
CA SER A 74 -0.77 7.95 19.04
C SER A 74 -0.73 6.48 19.47
N GLY A 75 -0.72 5.54 18.53
CA GLY A 75 -0.73 4.11 18.81
C GLY A 75 0.66 3.48 18.67
N ASP A 76 0.80 2.29 19.25
CA ASP A 76 2.01 1.48 19.06
C ASP A 76 2.13 0.97 17.63
N TRP A 77 3.38 0.79 17.19
CA TRP A 77 3.66 0.18 15.89
C TRP A 77 3.34 -1.31 15.91
N LYS A 78 2.47 -1.73 14.99
CA LYS A 78 2.13 -3.13 14.79
C LYS A 78 2.80 -3.68 13.53
N ASN A 79 3.55 -4.77 13.70
CA ASN A 79 4.14 -5.49 12.58
C ASN A 79 3.07 -6.24 11.75
N LYS A 80 3.24 -6.20 10.43
CA LYS A 80 2.45 -6.84 9.39
C LYS A 80 3.40 -7.33 8.29
N CYS A 81 2.97 -8.34 7.54
CA CYS A 81 3.72 -8.87 6.39
C CYS A 81 5.21 -9.10 6.72
N PHE A 82 5.48 -10.09 7.57
CA PHE A 82 6.79 -10.30 8.18
C PHE A 82 7.77 -10.93 7.19
N HIS A 83 8.92 -10.28 6.98
CA HIS A 83 10.04 -10.80 6.19
C HIS A 83 9.64 -11.31 4.80
N ILE A 84 8.80 -10.55 4.12
CA ILE A 84 8.28 -10.86 2.79
C ILE A 84 9.21 -10.37 1.69
N THR A 85 9.15 -11.04 0.54
CA THR A 85 9.77 -10.59 -0.72
C THR A 85 8.80 -9.78 -1.58
N ASP A 86 7.53 -9.76 -1.21
CA ASP A 86 6.50 -9.00 -1.91
C ASP A 86 6.72 -7.50 -1.70
N THR A 87 6.30 -6.72 -2.69
CA THR A 87 6.37 -5.25 -2.65
C THR A 87 5.00 -4.63 -2.38
N GLU A 88 4.16 -5.40 -1.68
CA GLU A 88 2.83 -5.00 -1.26
C GLU A 88 2.48 -5.64 0.09
N CYS A 89 1.60 -5.00 0.85
CA CYS A 89 1.07 -5.54 2.09
C CYS A 89 -0.38 -5.14 2.29
N ASP A 90 -1.24 -6.13 2.51
CA ASP A 90 -2.62 -5.91 2.90
C ASP A 90 -2.71 -5.46 4.36
N LEU A 91 -3.18 -4.23 4.57
CA LEU A 91 -3.33 -3.60 5.89
C LEU A 91 -4.81 -3.40 6.25
N THR A 92 -5.72 -4.03 5.49
CA THR A 92 -7.16 -3.86 5.62
C THR A 92 -7.65 -4.18 7.04
N ASP A 93 -7.16 -5.23 7.65
CA ASP A 93 -7.59 -5.67 8.98
C ASP A 93 -7.15 -4.73 10.12
N GLU A 94 -6.15 -3.88 9.89
CA GLU A 94 -5.75 -2.85 10.86
C GLU A 94 -6.51 -1.53 10.64
N ILE A 95 -6.71 -1.13 9.39
CA ILE A 95 -7.36 0.14 9.03
C ILE A 95 -8.88 0.12 9.22
N VAL A 96 -9.52 -1.05 9.12
CA VAL A 96 -10.97 -1.17 9.32
C VAL A 96 -11.40 -1.18 10.79
N LYS A 97 -10.44 -1.17 11.73
CA LYS A 97 -10.73 -1.09 13.17
C LYS A 97 -11.33 0.25 13.57
N ASP A 98 -10.82 1.33 12.97
CA ASP A 98 -11.39 2.65 13.08
C ASP A 98 -11.05 3.46 11.82
N VAL A 99 -12.01 3.53 10.90
CA VAL A 99 -11.83 4.19 9.61
C VAL A 99 -11.65 5.71 9.71
N ASN A 100 -11.95 6.31 10.87
CA ASN A 100 -11.80 7.75 11.09
C ASN A 100 -10.40 8.12 11.61
N GLN A 101 -9.58 7.13 12.00
CA GLN A 101 -8.22 7.38 12.42
C GLN A 101 -7.33 7.73 11.24
N LYS A 102 -6.30 8.49 11.56
CA LYS A 102 -5.17 8.73 10.68
C LYS A 102 -4.07 7.70 10.97
N TYR A 103 -3.72 6.95 9.94
CA TYR A 103 -2.71 5.91 9.97
C TYR A 103 -1.41 6.37 9.31
N LEU A 104 -0.31 5.87 9.85
CA LEU A 104 1.02 5.94 9.25
C LEU A 104 1.55 4.51 9.14
N ALA A 105 2.12 4.17 7.99
CA ALA A 105 2.84 2.92 7.81
C ALA A 105 4.31 3.19 7.53
N ARG A 106 5.14 2.19 7.81
CA ARG A 106 6.55 2.20 7.41
C ARG A 106 7.00 0.81 6.99
N VAL A 107 7.87 0.77 5.99
CA VAL A 107 8.42 -0.48 5.45
C VAL A 107 9.87 -0.58 5.89
N LEU A 108 10.19 -1.62 6.66
CA LEU A 108 11.50 -1.90 7.21
C LEU A 108 12.20 -2.93 6.32
N SER A 109 13.48 -2.73 6.03
CA SER A 109 14.28 -3.56 5.13
C SER A 109 15.36 -4.32 5.90
N TYR A 110 15.44 -5.63 5.73
CA TYR A 110 16.34 -6.52 6.44
C TYR A 110 17.21 -7.32 5.47
N PRO A 111 18.50 -7.56 5.75
CA PRO A 111 19.33 -8.44 4.93
C PRO A 111 18.74 -9.86 4.88
N ALA A 112 18.76 -10.48 3.70
CA ALA A 112 18.32 -11.86 3.55
C ALA A 112 19.27 -12.80 4.30
N GLY A 113 18.76 -13.52 5.29
CA GLY A 113 19.55 -14.45 6.12
C GLY A 113 20.02 -13.89 7.46
N ASP A 114 19.86 -12.58 7.70
CA ASP A 114 20.22 -11.94 8.98
C ASP A 114 19.08 -11.10 9.57
N VAL A 115 17.91 -11.72 9.64
CA VAL A 115 16.70 -11.12 10.19
C VAL A 115 16.82 -10.89 11.71
N GLY A 116 17.68 -11.65 12.40
CA GLY A 116 17.89 -11.60 13.85
C GLY A 116 18.93 -10.60 14.34
N SER A 117 19.92 -10.18 13.52
CA SER A 117 20.99 -9.27 13.96
C SER A 117 20.55 -7.80 14.07
N ALA A 118 19.40 -7.44 13.51
CA ALA A 118 18.82 -6.11 13.70
C ALA A 118 18.61 -5.77 15.19
N SER A 119 18.40 -6.77 16.07
CA SER A 119 18.29 -6.52 17.52
C SER A 119 19.61 -6.16 18.21
N SER A 120 20.77 -6.46 17.61
CA SER A 120 22.09 -6.08 18.14
C SER A 120 22.70 -4.86 17.48
N ALA A 121 22.25 -4.47 16.28
CA ALA A 121 22.92 -3.46 15.43
C ALA A 121 22.17 -2.11 15.28
N GLY A 122 20.94 -1.98 15.77
CA GLY A 122 20.13 -0.75 15.67
C GLY A 122 18.85 -0.92 14.84
N GLU A 123 18.02 0.12 14.77
CA GLU A 123 16.77 0.08 14.01
C GLU A 123 17.07 -0.14 12.50
N PRO A 124 16.40 -1.10 11.83
CA PRO A 124 16.67 -1.39 10.41
C PRO A 124 16.28 -0.20 9.52
N LEU A 125 16.78 -0.18 8.29
CA LEU A 125 16.43 0.87 7.33
C LEU A 125 14.92 0.87 7.07
N PHE A 126 14.28 2.02 7.18
CA PHE A 126 12.86 2.16 6.92
C PHE A 126 12.49 3.45 6.19
N VAL A 127 11.33 3.42 5.53
CA VAL A 127 10.70 4.60 4.94
C VAL A 127 9.24 4.65 5.35
N ASN A 128 8.77 5.86 5.68
CA ASN A 128 7.39 6.13 6.05
C ASN A 128 6.51 6.34 4.82
N SER A 129 5.27 5.87 4.89
CA SER A 129 4.23 6.17 3.91
C SER A 129 3.74 7.62 4.07
N PRO A 130 3.00 8.14 3.08
CA PRO A 130 2.07 9.24 3.33
C PRO A 130 1.08 8.88 4.44
N GLU A 131 0.57 9.87 5.16
CA GLU A 131 -0.55 9.68 6.08
C GLU A 131 -1.80 9.20 5.31
N PHE A 132 -2.60 8.34 5.93
CA PHE A 132 -3.82 7.80 5.32
C PHE A 132 -4.96 7.79 6.32
N THR A 133 -6.07 8.42 5.96
CA THR A 133 -7.32 8.44 6.73
C THR A 133 -8.37 7.67 5.94
N PRO A 134 -8.71 6.42 6.26
CA PRO A 134 -9.54 5.57 5.42
C PRO A 134 -10.90 6.20 5.06
N TYR A 135 -11.54 6.85 6.03
CA TYR A 135 -12.81 7.55 5.82
C TYR A 135 -12.70 8.66 4.79
N LEU A 136 -11.54 9.32 4.63
CA LEU A 136 -11.34 10.41 3.68
C LEU A 136 -10.76 9.91 2.35
N ASP A 137 -9.77 9.03 2.42
CA ASP A 137 -8.87 8.73 1.30
C ASP A 137 -9.22 7.44 0.55
N THR A 138 -10.11 6.60 1.07
CA THR A 138 -10.54 5.39 0.33
C THR A 138 -11.36 5.78 -0.90
N ASN A 139 -11.06 5.16 -2.04
CA ASN A 139 -11.86 5.33 -3.24
C ASN A 139 -13.19 4.58 -3.09
N LEU A 140 -14.26 5.16 -3.61
CA LEU A 140 -15.53 4.47 -3.75
C LEU A 140 -15.48 3.63 -5.02
N GLY A 141 -15.67 2.31 -4.87
CA GLY A 141 -15.76 1.40 -6.00
C GLY A 141 -16.98 1.68 -6.87
N GLN A 142 -16.96 1.16 -8.11
CA GLN A 142 -18.08 1.33 -9.03
C GLN A 142 -19.36 0.70 -8.44
N PRO A 143 -20.46 1.49 -8.27
CA PRO A 143 -21.72 0.95 -7.77
C PRO A 143 -22.36 -0.01 -8.76
N THR A 144 -23.08 -0.99 -8.24
CA THR A 144 -23.84 -1.95 -9.06
C THR A 144 -25.32 -1.65 -8.98
N ILE A 145 -26.02 -1.64 -10.11
CA ILE A 145 -27.49 -1.55 -10.12
C ILE A 145 -28.04 -2.93 -9.76
N LYS A 146 -28.79 -3.03 -8.66
CA LYS A 146 -29.40 -4.28 -8.18
C LYS A 146 -30.61 -4.66 -9.02
N SER A 147 -31.48 -3.68 -9.28
CA SER A 147 -32.71 -3.87 -10.02
C SER A 147 -33.22 -2.54 -10.57
N PHE A 148 -34.01 -2.62 -11.63
CA PHE A 148 -34.80 -1.50 -12.11
C PHE A 148 -36.18 -2.01 -12.51
N GLU A 149 -37.21 -1.22 -12.22
CA GLU A 149 -38.60 -1.55 -12.53
C GLU A 149 -39.29 -0.32 -13.09
N GLN A 150 -39.99 -0.50 -14.21
CA GLN A 150 -40.81 0.55 -14.77
C GLN A 150 -42.27 0.35 -14.36
N VAL A 151 -42.80 1.28 -13.58
CA VAL A 151 -44.21 1.32 -13.19
C VAL A 151 -44.85 2.53 -13.84
N GLN A 152 -45.64 2.30 -14.90
CA GLN A 152 -46.24 3.35 -15.73
C GLN A 152 -45.17 4.30 -16.30
N THR A 153 -45.18 5.56 -15.84
CA THR A 153 -44.25 6.63 -16.20
C THR A 153 -43.14 6.80 -15.16
N LYS A 154 -43.00 5.89 -14.20
CA LYS A 154 -41.94 5.96 -13.19
C LYS A 154 -40.94 4.83 -13.41
N LEU A 155 -39.66 5.17 -13.30
CA LEU A 155 -38.59 4.19 -13.28
C LEU A 155 -38.00 4.16 -11.87
N ASN A 156 -38.18 3.03 -11.21
CA ASN A 156 -37.55 2.74 -9.93
C ASN A 156 -36.20 2.10 -10.21
N VAL A 157 -35.12 2.68 -9.67
CA VAL A 157 -33.79 2.09 -9.78
C VAL A 157 -33.25 1.87 -8.39
N THR A 158 -32.84 0.64 -8.11
CA THR A 158 -32.25 0.25 -6.84
C THR A 158 -30.78 0.00 -7.05
N VAL A 159 -29.94 0.76 -6.34
CA VAL A 159 -28.49 0.52 -6.30
C VAL A 159 -28.20 -0.50 -5.21
N GLN A 160 -27.30 -1.44 -5.51
CA GLN A 160 -26.81 -2.38 -4.51
C GLN A 160 -25.91 -1.64 -3.53
N ASP A 161 -26.24 -1.77 -2.26
CA ASP A 161 -25.38 -1.28 -1.18
C ASP A 161 -24.21 -2.25 -0.98
N ALA A 162 -23.00 -1.78 -1.27
CA ALA A 162 -21.81 -2.62 -1.26
C ALA A 162 -21.35 -2.87 0.17
N ARG A 163 -21.16 -4.15 0.52
CA ARG A 163 -20.57 -4.54 1.81
C ARG A 163 -19.08 -4.22 1.81
N THR A 164 -18.60 -3.77 2.96
CA THR A 164 -17.19 -3.47 3.22
C THR A 164 -16.62 -4.47 4.23
N LEU A 165 -15.31 -4.42 4.46
CA LEU A 165 -14.65 -5.22 5.49
C LEU A 165 -14.69 -4.58 6.89
N VAL A 166 -15.29 -3.39 7.03
CA VAL A 166 -15.51 -2.72 8.32
C VAL A 166 -16.56 -3.48 9.11
N ARG A 167 -16.31 -3.69 10.41
CA ARG A 167 -17.21 -4.41 11.30
C ARG A 167 -17.60 -3.58 12.51
N ILE A 168 -18.87 -3.70 12.90
CA ILE A 168 -19.36 -3.34 14.22
C ILE A 168 -20.06 -4.57 14.78
N ASN A 169 -19.70 -4.99 16.01
CA ASN A 169 -20.29 -6.15 16.69
C ASN A 169 -20.31 -7.41 15.79
N ASP A 170 -19.18 -7.69 15.13
CA ASP A 170 -18.96 -8.79 14.19
C ASP A 170 -19.83 -8.79 12.90
N THR A 171 -20.60 -7.73 12.67
CA THR A 171 -21.39 -7.55 11.45
C THR A 171 -20.67 -6.64 10.47
N PHE A 172 -20.56 -7.08 9.21
CA PHE A 172 -19.99 -6.25 8.13
C PHE A 172 -20.91 -5.08 7.79
N LEU A 173 -20.34 -3.88 7.78
CA LEU A 173 -21.02 -2.65 7.41
C LEU A 173 -21.01 -2.46 5.90
N SER A 174 -22.09 -1.89 5.40
CA SER A 174 -22.17 -1.37 4.04
C SER A 174 -21.52 0.01 3.90
N LEU A 175 -21.35 0.48 2.66
CA LEU A 175 -20.92 1.86 2.42
C LEU A 175 -21.92 2.87 3.00
N ARG A 176 -23.22 2.59 2.91
CA ARG A 176 -24.26 3.44 3.50
C ARG A 176 -24.17 3.48 5.02
N ASP A 177 -23.90 2.37 5.68
CA ASP A 177 -23.77 2.32 7.15
C ASP A 177 -22.60 3.18 7.65
N ILE A 178 -21.50 3.26 6.86
CA ILE A 178 -20.29 3.98 7.25
C ILE A 178 -20.39 5.47 6.93
N PHE A 179 -20.76 5.81 5.69
CA PHE A 179 -20.81 7.20 5.24
C PHE A 179 -22.15 7.88 5.53
N GLY A 180 -23.21 7.12 5.75
CA GLY A 180 -24.54 7.63 6.03
C GLY A 180 -25.01 8.64 4.98
N LYS A 181 -25.13 9.89 5.41
CA LYS A 181 -25.59 11.05 4.63
C LYS A 181 -24.53 11.59 3.68
N ASP A 182 -23.26 11.30 3.97
CA ASP A 182 -22.14 11.80 3.19
C ASP A 182 -22.00 11.03 1.87
N LEU A 183 -22.64 9.87 1.72
CA LEU A 183 -22.62 9.10 0.48
C LEU A 183 -23.76 9.52 -0.44
N ILE A 184 -23.41 10.00 -1.64
CA ILE A 184 -24.37 10.35 -2.68
C ILE A 184 -24.17 9.41 -3.87
N TYR A 185 -25.27 8.86 -4.38
CA TYR A 185 -25.24 8.20 -5.67
C TYR A 185 -25.71 9.17 -6.75
N THR A 186 -25.11 9.06 -7.94
CA THR A 186 -25.55 9.78 -9.14
C THR A 186 -25.96 8.74 -10.19
N LEU A 187 -27.20 8.84 -10.66
CA LEU A 187 -27.73 7.98 -11.72
C LEU A 187 -27.75 8.76 -13.04
N TYR A 188 -27.04 8.21 -14.03
CA TYR A 188 -27.04 8.68 -15.39
C TYR A 188 -27.92 7.76 -16.24
N TYR A 189 -28.79 8.35 -17.04
CA TYR A 189 -29.70 7.61 -17.90
C TYR A 189 -29.91 8.31 -19.24
N TRP A 190 -30.07 7.53 -20.30
CA TRP A 190 -30.37 8.04 -21.64
C TRP A 190 -31.17 7.03 -22.44
N ARG A 191 -31.91 7.53 -23.42
CA ARG A 191 -32.61 6.68 -24.40
C ARG A 191 -31.65 6.30 -25.50
N ALA A 192 -31.75 5.06 -25.99
CA ALA A 192 -30.99 4.63 -27.17
C ALA A 192 -31.24 5.53 -28.39
N SER A 193 -32.47 6.06 -28.51
CA SER A 193 -32.89 6.91 -29.62
C SER A 193 -32.57 8.40 -29.43
N SER A 194 -31.85 8.79 -28.37
CA SER A 194 -31.52 10.20 -28.11
C SER A 194 -30.06 10.39 -27.70
N THR A 195 -29.44 11.47 -28.19
CA THR A 195 -28.07 11.87 -27.82
C THR A 195 -27.97 12.55 -26.45
N GLY A 196 -29.09 12.96 -25.84
CA GLY A 196 -29.12 13.64 -24.54
C GLY A 196 -28.98 12.69 -23.36
N LYS A 197 -27.91 12.84 -22.58
CA LYS A 197 -27.73 12.20 -21.27
C LYS A 197 -28.45 12.99 -20.18
N LYS A 198 -29.17 12.30 -19.30
CA LYS A 198 -29.84 12.88 -18.13
C LYS A 198 -29.21 12.33 -16.86
N CYS A 199 -29.28 13.12 -15.79
CA CYS A 199 -28.69 12.79 -14.50
C CYS A 199 -29.71 13.01 -13.39
N SER A 200 -29.61 12.26 -12.30
CA SER A 200 -30.34 12.49 -11.06
C SER A 200 -29.38 12.29 -9.87
N LEU A 201 -29.64 12.93 -8.72
CA LEU A 201 -28.91 12.84 -7.44
C LEU A 201 -29.82 12.26 -6.32
N SER A 202 -29.34 11.28 -5.54
CA SER A 202 -30.12 10.66 -4.45
C SER A 202 -29.24 10.08 -3.34
N LEU A 203 -29.78 10.14 -2.13
CA LEU A 203 -29.17 9.67 -0.90
C LEU A 203 -29.56 8.24 -0.50
N GLU A 204 -30.71 7.71 -0.91
CA GLU A 204 -31.14 6.38 -0.42
C GLU A 204 -31.84 5.52 -1.49
N LEU A 205 -32.65 6.12 -2.39
CA LEU A 205 -33.42 5.43 -3.44
C LEU A 205 -33.72 6.34 -4.63
N TRP A 206 -33.78 5.81 -5.85
CA TRP A 206 -34.19 6.58 -7.04
C TRP A 206 -35.68 6.40 -7.35
N TYR A 207 -36.43 7.49 -7.27
CA TYR A 207 -37.74 7.62 -7.90
C TYR A 207 -37.61 8.56 -9.09
N LEU A 208 -37.42 8.01 -10.29
CA LEU A 208 -37.43 8.83 -11.50
C LEU A 208 -38.87 8.99 -12.00
N TRP A 209 -39.36 10.23 -12.02
CA TRP A 209 -40.51 10.58 -12.84
C TRP A 209 -40.07 10.69 -14.30
N SER A 210 -40.71 9.93 -15.17
CA SER A 210 -40.56 10.06 -16.61
C SER A 210 -41.90 9.88 -17.30
N SER A 211 -42.61 11.00 -17.47
CA SER A 211 -43.91 11.09 -18.13
C SER A 211 -43.99 10.54 -19.56
N SER A 212 -42.93 9.94 -20.13
CA SER A 212 -42.93 9.44 -21.51
C SER A 212 -41.97 8.26 -21.81
N LEU A 213 -41.70 7.37 -20.84
CA LEU A 213 -41.00 6.10 -21.13
C LEU A 213 -41.91 5.11 -21.87
N SER A 214 -42.22 5.41 -23.13
CA SER A 214 -42.75 4.44 -24.08
C SER A 214 -41.62 3.48 -24.47
N SER A 215 -41.58 2.32 -23.81
CA SER A 215 -40.92 1.03 -24.13
C SER A 215 -39.53 0.94 -24.80
N SER A 216 -38.80 2.04 -25.03
CA SER A 216 -37.54 2.01 -25.78
C SER A 216 -36.31 1.91 -24.87
N TRP A 217 -35.38 1.03 -25.29
CA TRP A 217 -34.10 0.70 -24.68
C TRP A 217 -33.46 1.87 -23.90
N LEU A 218 -33.44 1.72 -22.57
CA LEU A 218 -32.85 2.67 -21.64
C LEU A 218 -31.48 2.18 -21.19
N TYR A 219 -30.48 3.04 -21.22
CA TYR A 219 -29.18 2.77 -20.63
C TYR A 219 -29.08 3.45 -19.28
N LEU A 220 -28.51 2.74 -18.30
CA LEU A 220 -28.33 3.19 -16.93
C LEU A 220 -26.85 3.07 -16.52
N TYR A 221 -26.35 4.07 -15.81
CA TYR A 221 -25.00 4.08 -15.23
C TYR A 221 -25.04 4.78 -13.88
N THR A 222 -24.30 4.28 -12.89
CA THR A 222 -24.27 4.84 -11.54
C THR A 222 -22.84 5.15 -11.10
N SER A 223 -22.66 6.29 -10.45
CA SER A 223 -21.44 6.63 -9.70
C SER A 223 -21.77 6.89 -8.23
N ALA A 224 -20.75 6.79 -7.38
CA ALA A 224 -20.83 7.11 -5.95
C ALA A 224 -19.78 8.17 -5.62
N GLU A 225 -20.17 9.18 -4.87
CA GLU A 225 -19.33 10.28 -4.45
C GLU A 225 -19.58 10.58 -2.97
N ARG A 226 -18.57 11.10 -2.27
CA ARG A 226 -18.72 11.61 -0.91
C ARG A 226 -18.99 13.10 -0.95
N GLN A 227 -19.90 13.59 -0.13
CA GLN A 227 -20.17 15.01 0.03
C GLN A 227 -19.01 15.68 0.77
N GLU A 228 -18.29 16.58 0.10
CA GLU A 228 -17.23 17.37 0.73
C GLU A 228 -17.83 18.48 1.61
N TRP A 229 -17.62 18.42 2.92
CA TRP A 229 -17.86 19.56 3.81
C TRP A 229 -16.61 20.44 3.87
N GLY A 230 -16.59 21.50 3.06
CA GLY A 230 -15.55 22.54 3.12
C GLY A 230 -14.79 22.74 1.82
N GLY A 231 -15.48 23.24 0.79
CA GLY A 231 -14.86 23.66 -0.46
C GLY A 231 -15.75 24.65 -1.18
N ALA A 232 -15.56 25.94 -0.92
CA ALA A 232 -16.15 26.98 -1.73
C ALA A 232 -15.64 26.85 -3.18
N GLY A 233 -16.51 26.36 -4.06
CA GLY A 233 -16.51 26.63 -5.49
C GLY A 233 -15.26 26.20 -6.29
N ARG A 234 -15.38 25.06 -6.98
CA ARG A 234 -15.05 24.95 -8.41
C ARG A 234 -15.65 23.67 -8.99
N ARG A 235 -16.83 23.80 -9.61
CA ARG A 235 -17.22 22.89 -10.69
C ARG A 235 -16.30 23.19 -11.87
N THR A 236 -15.32 22.34 -12.11
CA THR A 236 -14.73 22.23 -13.45
C THR A 236 -15.47 21.12 -14.19
N LEU A 237 -16.33 21.54 -15.12
CA LEU A 237 -16.76 20.72 -16.24
C LEU A 237 -15.53 20.42 -17.10
N ARG A 238 -15.26 19.14 -17.34
CA ARG A 238 -14.65 18.63 -18.58
C ARG A 238 -15.43 17.40 -19.02
#